data_AF-A0A2D7YPK5-F1
#
_entry.id   AF-A0A2D7YPK5-F1
#
_cell.length_a   1.000
_cell.length_b   1.000
_cell.length_c   1.000
_cell.angle_alpha   90.00
_cell.angle_beta   90.00
_cell.angle_gamma   90.00
#
_symmetry.space_group_name_H-M   'P 1'
#
loop_
_entity.id
_entity.type
_entity.pdbx_description
1 polymer ?
#
loop_
_entity_poly.entity_id
_entity_poly.type
_entity_poly.pdbx_seq_one_letter_code
_entity_poly.pdbx_strand_id
1 'polypeptide(L)' 'MSEQKPSETDPMGVAIGVGVAVGTAIGVVMDQIALGVALGIAFGVAYGATLKRKQSTEKAKDNNDD' A
#
# COMPACT_ATOMS: atom_id res chain seq x y z
N MET A 1 29.13 1.70 11.25
CA MET A 1 27.73 1.20 11.21
C MET A 1 26.99 1.98 10.14
N SER A 2 26.37 1.33 9.17
CA SER A 2 25.50 2.03 8.23
C SER A 2 24.20 2.39 8.94
N GLU A 3 24.01 3.68 9.17
CA GLU A 3 22.76 4.29 9.62
C GLU A 3 21.68 3.98 8.57
N GLN A 4 20.90 2.91 8.77
CA GLN A 4 19.69 2.68 8.00
C GLN A 4 18.67 3.71 8.47
N LYS A 5 18.66 4.87 7.83
CA LYS A 5 17.58 5.86 7.97
C LYS A 5 16.26 5.10 7.75
N PRO A 6 15.29 5.16 8.67
CA PRO A 6 14.03 4.46 8.51
C PRO A 6 13.42 4.95 7.21
N SER A 7 13.35 4.06 6.22
CA SER A 7 12.79 4.33 4.92
C SER A 7 11.39 4.88 5.14
N GLU A 8 11.14 6.10 4.65
CA GLU A 8 9.82 6.72 4.59
C GLU A 8 8.85 5.66 4.05
N THR A 9 8.04 5.10 4.95
CA THR A 9 7.24 3.91 4.64
C THR A 9 6.14 4.38 3.71
N ASP A 10 6.32 4.20 2.40
CA ASP A 10 5.33 4.58 1.41
C ASP A 10 4.07 3.75 1.66
N PRO A 11 2.98 4.36 2.15
CA PRO A 11 1.76 3.60 2.45
C PRO A 11 1.16 2.98 1.19
N MET A 12 1.50 3.47 0.00
CA MET A 12 1.14 2.84 -1.26
C MET A 12 1.83 1.49 -1.41
N GLY A 13 3.14 1.42 -1.12
CA GLY A 13 3.92 0.18 -1.17
C GLY A 13 3.42 -0.84 -0.15
N VAL A 14 3.10 -0.39 1.07
CA VAL A 14 2.52 -1.25 2.11
C VAL A 14 1.14 -1.76 1.70
N ALA A 15 0.26 -0.90 1.20
CA ALA A 15 -1.09 -1.30 0.78
C ALA A 15 -1.07 -2.32 -0.36
N ILE A 16 -0.18 -2.15 -1.35
CA ILE A 16 -0.01 -3.11 -2.44
C ILE A 16 0.58 -4.43 -1.90
N GLY A 17 1.61 -4.38 -1.06
CA GLY A 17 2.23 -5.58 -0.48
C GLY A 17 1.24 -6.41 0.34
N VAL A 18 0.45 -5.76 1.19
CA VAL A 18 -0.61 -6.41 1.97
C VAL A 18 -1.71 -6.95 1.06
N GLY A 19 -2.17 -6.16 0.08
CA GLY A 19 -3.18 -6.58 -0.89
C GLY A 19 -2.76 -7.82 -1.67
N VAL A 20 -1.51 -7.87 -2.14
CA VAL A 20 -0.94 -9.04 -2.84
C VAL A 20 -0.84 -10.24 -1.90
N ALA A 21 -0.32 -10.09 -0.68
CA ALA A 21 -0.16 -11.20 0.25
C ALA A 21 -1.49 -11.84 0.65
N VAL A 22 -2.53 -11.03 0.88
CA VAL A 22 -3.89 -11.51 1.19
C VAL A 22 -4.54 -12.11 -0.06
N GLY A 23 -4.42 -11.44 -1.20
CA GLY A 23 -4.97 -11.89 -2.47
C GLY A 23 -4.37 -13.22 -2.95
N THR A 24 -3.06 -13.41 -2.81
CA THR A 24 -2.39 -14.68 -3.12
C THR A 24 -2.85 -15.79 -2.19
N ALA A 25 -2.96 -15.54 -0.89
CA ALA A 25 -3.45 -16.53 0.07
C ALA A 25 -4.87 -17.01 -0.28
N ILE A 26 -5.77 -16.09 -0.61
CA ILE A 26 -7.13 -16.41 -1.05
C ILE A 26 -7.11 -17.15 -2.40
N GLY A 27 -6.31 -16.67 -3.36
CA GLY A 27 -6.17 -17.29 -4.68
C GLY A 27 -5.64 -18.73 -4.61
N VAL A 28 -4.71 -19.02 -3.69
CA VAL A 28 -4.20 -20.37 -3.43
C VAL A 28 -5.30 -21.27 -2.88
N VAL A 29 -6.11 -20.79 -1.92
CA VAL A 29 -7.24 -21.56 -1.37
C VAL A 29 -8.32 -21.84 -2.42
N MET A 30 -8.50 -20.92 -3.36
CA MET A 30 -9.47 -21.06 -4.46
C MET A 30 -8.93 -21.80 -5.69
N ASP A 31 -7.67 -22.29 -5.65
CA ASP A 31 -6.94 -22.86 -6.79
C ASP A 31 -6.85 -21.91 -8.02
N GLN A 32 -7.09 -20.62 -7.79
CA GLN A 32 -7.21 -19.56 -8.79
C GLN A 32 -6.28 -18.39 -8.43
N ILE A 33 -4.98 -18.66 -8.39
CA ILE A 33 -3.95 -17.68 -7.98
C ILE A 33 -3.98 -16.43 -8.86
N ALA A 34 -4.22 -16.57 -10.16
CA ALA A 34 -4.32 -15.44 -11.08
C ALA A 34 -5.43 -14.45 -10.67
N LEU A 35 -6.60 -14.95 -10.26
CA LEU A 35 -7.70 -14.13 -9.77
C LEU A 35 -7.36 -13.52 -8.40
N GLY A 36 -6.78 -14.31 -7.49
CA GLY A 36 -6.38 -13.83 -6.16
C GLY A 36 -5.38 -12.68 -6.23
N VAL A 37 -4.34 -12.80 -7.06
CA VAL A 37 -3.34 -11.75 -7.28
C VAL A 37 -3.97 -10.52 -7.95
N ALA A 38 -4.78 -10.70 -8.98
CA ALA A 38 -5.44 -9.58 -9.68
C ALA A 38 -6.34 -8.78 -8.72
N LEU A 39 -7.14 -9.47 -7.90
CA LEU A 39 -7.99 -8.86 -6.89
C LEU A 39 -7.15 -8.20 -5.78
N GLY A 40 -6.11 -8.88 -5.30
CA GLY A 40 -5.20 -8.35 -4.27
C GLY A 40 -4.53 -7.05 -4.69
N ILE A 41 -4.04 -6.97 -5.93
CA ILE A 41 -3.48 -5.75 -6.51
C ILE A 41 -4.57 -4.69 -6.68
N ALA A 42 -5.73 -5.03 -7.22
CA ALA A 42 -6.83 -4.08 -7.42
C ALA A 42 -7.27 -3.43 -6.10
N PHE A 43 -7.46 -4.22 -5.04
CA PHE A 43 -7.80 -3.72 -3.71
C PHE A 43 -6.64 -2.96 -3.05
N GLY A 44 -5.41 -3.47 -3.15
CA GLY A 44 -4.23 -2.80 -2.59
C GLY A 44 -3.96 -1.44 -3.22
N VAL A 45 -4.11 -1.32 -4.55
CA VAL A 45 -4.00 -0.05 -5.28
C VAL A 45 -5.18 0.87 -4.96
N ALA A 46 -6.42 0.37 -4.94
CA ALA A 46 -7.59 1.17 -4.60
C ALA A 46 -7.46 1.77 -3.20
N TYR A 47 -7.12 0.94 -2.20
CA TYR A 47 -6.93 1.35 -0.82
C TYR A 47 -5.73 2.29 -0.68
N GLY A 48 -4.57 1.93 -1.23
CA GLY A 48 -3.37 2.76 -1.22
C GLY A 48 -3.57 4.12 -1.89
N ALA A 49 -4.31 4.19 -2.99
CA ALA A 49 -4.61 5.44 -3.68
C ALA A 49 -5.54 6.36 -2.87
N THR A 50 -6.43 5.81 -2.05
CA THR A 50 -7.25 6.61 -1.11
C THR A 50 -6.43 7.15 0.06
N LEU A 51 -5.52 6.34 0.63
CA LEU A 51 -4.59 6.75 1.68
C LEU A 51 -3.61 7.83 1.20
N LYS A 52 -3.04 7.66 0.00
CA LYS A 52 -2.13 8.62 -0.61
C LYS A 52 -2.79 9.98 -0.85
N ARG A 53 -4.06 10.00 -1.25
CA ARG A 53 -4.85 11.24 -1.38
C ARG A 53 -5.00 11.96 -0.05
N LYS A 54 -5.20 11.22 1.04
CA LYS A 54 -5.30 11.78 2.40
C LYS A 54 -3.98 12.39 2.87
N GLN A 55 -2.87 11.66 2.70
CA GLN A 55 -1.54 12.15 3.07
C GLN A 55 -1.07 13.35 2.24
N SER A 56 -1.45 13.43 0.96
CA SER A 56 -1.12 14.58 0.12
C SER A 56 -1.84 15.86 0.58
N THR A 57 -2.94 15.72 1.31
CA THR A 57 -3.68 16.86 1.90
C THR A 57 -3.10 17.25 3.27
N GLU A 58 -2.51 16.31 4.00
CA GLU A 58 -1.81 16.58 5.27
C GLU A 58 -0.41 17.19 5.07
N LYS A 59 0.38 16.72 4.09
CA LYS A 59 1.69 17.34 3.76
C LYS A 59 1.58 18.78 3.24
N ALA A 60 0.41 19.23 2.81
CA ALA A 60 0.17 20.61 2.35
C ALA A 60 -0.16 21.57 3.50
N LYS A 61 -0.43 21.09 4.72
CA LYS A 61 -0.86 21.91 5.87
C LYS A 61 0.23 22.16 6.93
N ASP A 62 1.43 21.61 6.73
CA ASP A 62 2.56 21.66 7.67
C ASP A 62 3.67 22.66 7.23
N ASN A 63 3.42 23.48 6.20
CA ASN A 63 4.38 24.50 5.73
C ASN A 63 3.87 25.95 5.94
N ASN A 64 3.05 26.18 6.97
CA ASN A 64 2.55 27.52 7.28
C ASN A 64 2.41 27.77 8.79
N ASP A 65 3.35 27.24 9.58
CA ASP A 65 3.58 27.70 10.95
C ASP A 65 5.05 28.17 11.05
N ASP A 66 5.18 29.50 11.21
CA ASP A 66 6.35 30.41 11.33
C ASP A 66 7.31 30.64 10.14
#